data_AF-A0A6P0SYK7-F1
#
_entry.id   AF-A0A6P0SYK7-F1
#
_cell.length_a   1.000
_cell.length_b   1.000
_cell.length_c   1.000
_cell.angle_alpha   90.00
_cell.angle_beta   90.00
_cell.angle_gamma   90.00
#
_symmetry.space_group_name_H-M   'P 1'
#
loop_
_entity.id
_entity.type
_entity.pdbx_description
1 polymer ?
#
loop_
_entity_poly.entity_id
_entity_poly.type
_entity_poly.pdbx_seq_one_letter_code
_entity_poly.pdbx_strand_id
1 'polypeptide(L)'
;MTNWQQQAEHYLIQGDYSKAASLYEQAIEAEPDVITYYWHLGLLFLLQGQETEAQTTWLLVMAEAESDQLETWTEELLQVLQTEAERRQGLRDDRVAWAIRQHMREICPTDLTNLLEIIALSIKLETFSGDDLTELGVIELLQTQPTIECNQQLLKEVLEQILKAQPLHPASLEFTEACLAYLPNPEVWFWPLLSACMKIGHTLKQPT
;
A
#
# COMPACT_ATOMS: atom_id res chain seq x y z
N MET A 1 -21.88 4.68 -15.99
CA MET A 1 -21.94 5.63 -14.87
C MET A 1 -23.25 6.40 -14.96
N THR A 2 -24.05 6.37 -13.91
CA THR A 2 -25.23 7.24 -13.75
C THR A 2 -24.79 8.69 -13.56
N ASN A 3 -25.70 9.65 -13.76
CA ASN A 3 -25.40 11.08 -13.64
C ASN A 3 -24.83 11.44 -12.24
N TRP A 4 -25.43 10.88 -11.18
CA TRP A 4 -24.99 11.14 -9.81
C TRP A 4 -23.59 10.58 -9.52
N GLN A 5 -23.22 9.43 -10.09
CA GLN A 5 -21.86 8.85 -9.93
C GLN A 5 -20.81 9.76 -10.53
N GLN A 6 -21.07 10.31 -11.72
CA GLN A 6 -20.17 11.29 -12.34
C GLN A 6 -20.04 12.56 -11.49
N GLN A 7 -21.13 12.96 -10.84
CA GLN A 7 -21.13 14.10 -9.94
C GLN A 7 -20.34 13.80 -8.64
N ALA A 8 -20.48 12.61 -8.07
CA ALA A 8 -19.72 12.17 -6.90
C ALA A 8 -18.21 12.10 -7.22
N GLU A 9 -17.85 11.53 -8.37
CA GLU A 9 -16.47 11.52 -8.87
C GLU A 9 -15.92 12.94 -9.06
N HIS A 10 -16.72 13.85 -9.61
CA HIS A 10 -16.34 15.24 -9.73
C HIS A 10 -16.04 15.87 -8.36
N TYR A 11 -16.91 15.66 -7.37
CA TYR A 11 -16.68 16.15 -6.01
C TYR A 11 -15.45 15.51 -5.36
N LEU A 12 -15.22 14.21 -5.55
CA LEU A 12 -14.01 13.52 -5.10
C LEU A 12 -12.74 14.18 -5.66
N ILE A 13 -12.71 14.44 -6.96
CA ILE A 13 -11.56 15.10 -7.62
C ILE A 13 -11.36 16.52 -7.11
N GLN A 14 -12.45 17.27 -6.83
CA GLN A 14 -12.37 18.62 -6.25
C GLN A 14 -12.01 18.64 -4.76
N GLY A 15 -11.98 17.48 -4.09
CA GLY A 15 -11.74 17.39 -2.65
C GLY A 15 -12.98 17.67 -1.78
N ASP A 16 -14.16 17.78 -2.38
CA ASP A 16 -15.43 18.02 -1.67
C ASP A 16 -16.04 16.68 -1.22
N TYR A 17 -15.31 15.98 -0.35
CA TYR A 17 -15.64 14.60 0.05
C TYR A 17 -17.00 14.48 0.73
N SER A 18 -17.43 15.49 1.49
CA SER A 18 -18.74 15.46 2.15
C SER A 18 -19.90 15.50 1.15
N LYS A 19 -19.77 16.24 0.04
CA LYS A 19 -20.80 16.21 -1.02
C LYS A 19 -20.78 14.90 -1.80
N ALA A 20 -19.61 14.35 -2.08
CA ALA A 20 -19.50 13.04 -2.71
C ALA A 20 -20.14 11.96 -1.80
N ALA A 21 -19.86 12.00 -0.49
CA ALA A 21 -20.39 11.04 0.48
C ALA A 21 -21.92 11.09 0.54
N SER A 22 -22.49 12.29 0.58
CA SER A 22 -23.95 12.47 0.58
C SER A 22 -24.64 11.87 -0.65
N LEU A 23 -23.99 11.86 -1.82
CA LEU A 23 -24.53 11.22 -3.02
C LEU A 23 -24.51 9.68 -2.89
N TYR A 24 -23.45 9.11 -2.32
CA TYR A 24 -23.39 7.66 -2.07
C TYR A 24 -24.37 7.23 -0.98
N GLU A 25 -24.56 8.03 0.08
CA GLU A 25 -25.58 7.77 1.11
C GLU A 25 -27.00 7.73 0.50
N GLN A 26 -27.34 8.70 -0.35
CA GLN A 26 -28.63 8.70 -1.06
C GLN A 26 -28.77 7.51 -2.01
N ALA A 27 -27.69 7.10 -2.66
CA ALA A 27 -27.68 5.94 -3.55
C ALA A 27 -27.89 4.63 -2.76
N ILE A 28 -27.27 4.50 -1.59
CA ILE A 28 -27.44 3.37 -0.67
C ILE A 28 -28.87 3.31 -0.14
N GLU A 29 -29.49 4.45 0.20
CA GLU A 29 -30.89 4.48 0.63
C GLU A 29 -31.85 3.98 -0.47
N ALA A 30 -31.55 4.29 -1.74
CA ALA A 30 -32.36 3.87 -2.88
C ALA A 30 -32.09 2.41 -3.31
N GLU A 31 -30.83 1.98 -3.26
CA GLU A 31 -30.35 0.69 -3.75
C GLU A 31 -29.36 0.07 -2.74
N PRO A 32 -29.84 -0.43 -1.60
CA PRO A 32 -28.99 -0.88 -0.49
C PRO A 32 -28.17 -2.13 -0.82
N ASP A 33 -28.55 -2.89 -1.84
CA ASP A 33 -27.89 -4.13 -2.23
C ASP A 33 -26.66 -3.90 -3.14
N VAL A 34 -26.37 -2.63 -3.52
CA VAL A 34 -25.25 -2.31 -4.41
C VAL A 34 -23.97 -2.05 -3.62
N ILE A 35 -23.22 -3.14 -3.41
CA ILE A 35 -21.99 -3.21 -2.59
C ILE A 35 -20.94 -2.16 -2.95
N THR A 36 -20.74 -1.90 -4.24
CA THR A 36 -19.76 -0.91 -4.71
C THR A 36 -19.98 0.50 -4.15
N TYR A 37 -21.23 0.86 -3.78
CA TYR A 37 -21.51 2.18 -3.19
C TYR A 37 -20.88 2.33 -1.80
N TYR A 38 -20.83 1.25 -1.03
CA TYR A 38 -20.23 1.24 0.29
C TYR A 38 -18.70 1.33 0.23
N TRP A 39 -18.06 0.73 -0.78
CA TRP A 39 -16.61 0.89 -1.00
C TRP A 39 -16.23 2.35 -1.19
N HIS A 40 -16.94 3.05 -2.09
CA HIS A 40 -16.70 4.46 -2.33
C HIS A 40 -17.10 5.34 -1.14
N LEU A 41 -18.18 5.03 -0.42
CA LEU A 41 -18.55 5.77 0.78
C LEU A 41 -17.47 5.65 1.87
N GLY A 42 -17.00 4.43 2.16
CA GLY A 42 -15.92 4.23 3.13
C GLY A 42 -14.62 4.90 2.70
N LEU A 43 -14.29 4.89 1.40
CA LEU A 43 -13.14 5.66 0.89
C LEU A 43 -13.32 7.16 1.15
N LEU A 44 -14.51 7.71 0.95
CA LEU A 44 -14.78 9.13 1.20
C LEU A 44 -14.71 9.49 2.69
N PHE A 45 -15.10 8.60 3.59
CA PHE A 45 -14.87 8.77 5.03
C PHE A 45 -13.38 8.76 5.36
N LEU A 46 -12.62 7.81 4.81
CA LEU A 46 -11.17 7.76 5.00
C LEU A 46 -10.50 9.07 4.55
N LEU A 47 -10.89 9.60 3.39
CA LEU A 47 -10.36 10.87 2.86
C LEU A 47 -10.76 12.09 3.70
N GLN A 48 -11.81 11.99 4.52
CA GLN A 48 -12.21 13.00 5.50
C GLN A 48 -11.48 12.84 6.84
N GLY A 49 -10.60 11.84 6.99
CA GLY A 49 -9.95 11.49 8.26
C GLY A 49 -10.87 10.73 9.23
N GLN A 50 -11.99 10.22 8.73
CA GLN A 50 -12.98 9.44 9.48
C GLN A 50 -12.68 7.94 9.29
N GLU A 51 -11.52 7.51 9.79
CA GLU A 51 -11.00 6.15 9.60
C GLU A 51 -11.92 5.08 10.23
N THR A 52 -12.48 5.38 11.42
CA THR A 52 -13.39 4.46 12.11
C THR A 52 -14.68 4.23 11.32
N GLU A 53 -15.24 5.29 10.75
CA GLU A 53 -16.44 5.24 9.90
C GLU A 53 -16.16 4.50 8.60
N ALA A 54 -14.98 4.69 7.99
CA ALA A 54 -14.55 3.97 6.80
C ALA A 54 -14.47 2.46 7.06
N GLN A 55 -13.72 2.05 8.09
CA GLN A 55 -13.58 0.65 8.48
C GLN A 55 -14.93 0.03 8.85
N THR A 56 -15.76 0.74 9.61
CA THR A 56 -17.10 0.25 9.98
C THR A 56 -17.97 0.02 8.75
N THR A 57 -17.93 0.95 7.79
CA THR A 57 -18.69 0.85 6.52
C THR A 57 -18.28 -0.41 5.75
N TRP A 58 -16.98 -0.70 5.63
CA TRP A 58 -16.51 -1.88 4.91
C TRP A 58 -16.80 -3.19 5.66
N LEU A 59 -16.52 -3.21 6.97
CA LEU A 59 -16.69 -4.41 7.79
C LEU A 59 -18.15 -4.85 7.89
N LEU A 60 -19.09 -3.91 7.97
CA LEU A 60 -20.53 -4.25 8.01
C LEU A 60 -20.95 -4.97 6.73
N VAL A 61 -20.52 -4.46 5.57
CA VAL A 61 -20.83 -5.08 4.28
C VAL A 61 -20.14 -6.43 4.16
N MET A 62 -18.86 -6.54 4.52
CA MET A 62 -18.12 -7.80 4.47
C MET A 62 -18.68 -8.86 5.43
N ALA A 63 -19.30 -8.46 6.55
CA ALA A 63 -19.91 -9.40 7.49
C ALA A 63 -21.15 -10.10 6.92
N GLU A 64 -21.77 -9.54 5.88
CA GLU A 64 -22.91 -10.12 5.18
C GLU A 64 -22.51 -11.00 3.99
N ALA A 65 -21.22 -11.00 3.63
CA ALA A 65 -20.71 -11.75 2.48
C ALA A 65 -20.86 -13.26 2.68
N GLU A 66 -21.41 -13.94 1.67
CA GLU A 66 -21.30 -15.39 1.58
C GLU A 66 -19.84 -15.81 1.28
N SER A 67 -19.48 -17.06 1.58
CA SER A 67 -18.08 -17.52 1.50
C SER A 67 -17.47 -17.41 0.10
N ASP A 68 -18.30 -17.48 -0.95
CA ASP A 68 -17.91 -17.33 -2.36
C ASP A 68 -17.91 -15.86 -2.83
N GLN A 69 -18.63 -14.97 -2.14
CA GLN A 69 -18.64 -13.53 -2.43
C GLN A 69 -17.48 -12.78 -1.77
N LEU A 70 -17.02 -13.27 -0.61
CA LEU A 70 -16.00 -12.60 0.20
C LEU A 70 -14.71 -12.30 -0.58
N GLU A 71 -14.23 -13.26 -1.38
CA GLU A 71 -13.03 -13.08 -2.22
C GLU A 71 -13.25 -11.97 -3.25
N THR A 72 -14.36 -12.03 -3.99
CA THR A 72 -14.71 -11.02 -5.02
C THR A 72 -14.85 -9.63 -4.40
N TRP A 73 -15.54 -9.52 -3.27
CA TRP A 73 -15.78 -8.24 -2.59
C TRP A 73 -14.49 -7.65 -2.00
N THR A 74 -13.60 -8.51 -1.52
CA THR A 74 -12.27 -8.10 -1.08
C THR A 74 -11.46 -7.53 -2.24
N GLU A 75 -11.47 -8.21 -3.40
CA GLU A 75 -10.81 -7.70 -4.61
C GLU A 75 -11.40 -6.37 -5.09
N GLU A 76 -12.72 -6.22 -5.11
CA GLU A 76 -13.38 -4.97 -5.49
C GLU A 76 -13.00 -3.79 -4.59
N LEU A 77 -13.02 -4.00 -3.26
CA LEU A 77 -12.61 -2.97 -2.30
C LEU A 77 -11.14 -2.61 -2.49
N LEU A 78 -10.26 -3.60 -2.58
CA LEU A 78 -8.83 -3.37 -2.80
C LEU A 78 -8.57 -2.61 -4.10
N GLN A 79 -9.31 -2.91 -5.17
CA GLN A 79 -9.19 -2.18 -6.43
C GLN A 79 -9.60 -0.70 -6.30
N VAL A 80 -10.66 -0.40 -5.56
CA VAL A 80 -11.09 0.99 -5.28
C VAL A 80 -10.02 1.73 -4.49
N LEU A 81 -9.50 1.12 -3.41
CA LEU A 81 -8.46 1.72 -2.57
C LEU A 81 -7.15 1.90 -3.34
N GLN A 82 -6.74 0.91 -4.12
CA GLN A 82 -5.52 0.98 -4.93
C GLN A 82 -5.60 2.11 -5.96
N THR A 83 -6.72 2.23 -6.67
CA THR A 83 -6.93 3.29 -7.66
C THR A 83 -6.79 4.68 -7.02
N GLU A 84 -7.36 4.88 -5.83
CA GLU A 84 -7.23 6.15 -5.12
C GLU A 84 -5.83 6.38 -4.55
N ALA A 85 -5.18 5.35 -4.01
CA ALA A 85 -3.80 5.45 -3.53
C ALA A 85 -2.84 5.89 -4.65
N GLU A 86 -2.97 5.29 -5.84
CA GLU A 86 -2.19 5.65 -7.03
C GLU A 86 -2.50 7.09 -7.49
N ARG A 87 -3.77 7.49 -7.48
CA ARG A 87 -4.18 8.87 -7.79
C ARG A 87 -3.52 9.86 -6.81
N ARG A 88 -3.51 9.54 -5.51
CA ARG A 88 -2.88 10.37 -4.46
C ARG A 88 -1.38 10.46 -4.62
N GLN A 89 -0.70 9.36 -4.95
CA GLN A 89 0.72 9.38 -5.30
C GLN A 89 1.00 10.29 -6.50
N GLY A 90 0.14 10.24 -7.53
CA GLY A 90 0.22 11.14 -8.70
C GLY A 90 0.05 12.62 -8.34
N LEU A 91 -0.78 12.92 -7.34
CA LEU A 91 -0.97 14.28 -6.78
C LEU A 91 0.11 14.69 -5.78
N ARG A 92 1.07 13.80 -5.47
CA ARG A 92 2.09 13.96 -4.41
C ARG A 92 1.49 14.10 -3.00
N ASP A 93 0.29 13.58 -2.81
CA ASP A 93 -0.37 13.47 -1.51
C ASP A 93 0.06 12.16 -0.83
N ASP A 94 1.36 12.04 -0.59
CA ASP A 94 2.01 10.79 -0.19
C ASP A 94 1.52 10.29 1.18
N ARG A 95 1.11 11.19 2.07
CA ARG A 95 0.58 10.85 3.39
C ARG A 95 -0.77 10.15 3.28
N VAL A 96 -1.67 10.68 2.45
CA VAL A 96 -2.99 10.07 2.22
C VAL A 96 -2.83 8.76 1.46
N ALA A 97 -1.96 8.70 0.45
CA ALA A 97 -1.65 7.45 -0.24
C ALA A 97 -1.14 6.37 0.73
N TRP A 98 -0.23 6.74 1.63
CA TRP A 98 0.30 5.83 2.64
C TRP A 98 -0.79 5.34 3.60
N ALA A 99 -1.68 6.22 4.06
CA ALA A 99 -2.80 5.84 4.94
C ALA A 99 -3.76 4.85 4.25
N ILE A 100 -4.13 5.10 2.98
CA ILE A 100 -4.97 4.17 2.21
C ILE A 100 -4.30 2.80 2.10
N ARG A 101 -2.99 2.77 1.82
CA ARG A 101 -2.24 1.52 1.70
C ARG A 101 -2.12 0.75 3.02
N GLN A 102 -2.07 1.44 4.17
CA GLN A 102 -2.14 0.77 5.47
C GLN A 102 -3.49 0.06 5.67
N HIS A 103 -4.61 0.67 5.28
CA HIS A 103 -5.91 -0.02 5.30
C HIS A 103 -5.96 -1.19 4.31
N MET A 104 -5.37 -1.05 3.13
CA MET A 104 -5.23 -2.20 2.21
C MET A 104 -4.45 -3.35 2.84
N ARG A 105 -3.40 -3.07 3.63
CA ARG A 105 -2.66 -4.10 4.39
C ARG A 105 -3.53 -4.76 5.47
N GLU A 106 -4.39 -4.01 6.16
CA GLU A 106 -5.32 -4.60 7.14
C GLU A 106 -6.30 -5.58 6.47
N ILE A 107 -6.72 -5.29 5.24
CA ILE A 107 -7.62 -6.13 4.45
C ILE A 107 -6.90 -7.33 3.84
N CYS A 108 -5.73 -7.11 3.22
CA CYS A 108 -4.90 -8.13 2.59
C CYS A 108 -3.43 -7.97 3.02
N PRO A 109 -3.02 -8.62 4.13
CA PRO A 109 -1.68 -8.46 4.69
C PRO A 109 -0.58 -9.15 3.86
N THR A 110 -0.97 -10.01 2.90
CA THR A 110 -0.04 -10.77 2.06
C THR A 110 0.16 -10.16 0.67
N ASP A 111 -0.44 -9.02 0.37
CA ASP A 111 -0.18 -8.30 -0.90
C ASP A 111 1.23 -7.67 -0.86
N LEU A 112 2.19 -8.39 -1.43
CA LEU A 112 3.58 -7.95 -1.49
C LEU A 112 3.74 -6.62 -2.23
N THR A 113 2.95 -6.37 -3.28
CA THR A 113 3.05 -5.11 -4.04
C THR A 113 2.65 -3.94 -3.14
N ASN A 114 1.55 -4.07 -2.41
CA ASN A 114 1.12 -3.03 -1.48
C ASN A 114 2.13 -2.82 -0.33
N LEU A 115 2.70 -3.90 0.23
CA LEU A 115 3.73 -3.78 1.27
C LEU A 115 4.97 -3.03 0.78
N LEU A 116 5.43 -3.31 -0.44
CA LEU A 116 6.56 -2.60 -1.05
C LEU A 116 6.26 -1.11 -1.27
N GLU A 117 5.04 -0.77 -1.70
CA GLU A 117 4.61 0.62 -1.84
C GLU A 117 4.51 1.36 -0.49
N ILE A 118 4.06 0.70 0.58
CA ILE A 118 4.08 1.25 1.95
C ILE A 118 5.51 1.62 2.33
N ILE A 119 6.47 0.73 2.10
CA ILE A 119 7.89 0.99 2.42
C ILE A 119 8.43 2.16 1.60
N ALA A 120 8.19 2.19 0.29
CA ALA A 120 8.61 3.30 -0.58
C ALA A 120 8.06 4.64 -0.09
N LEU A 121 6.77 4.68 0.29
CA LEU A 121 6.14 5.87 0.83
C LEU A 121 6.68 6.26 2.21
N SER A 122 6.90 5.30 3.12
CA SER A 122 7.54 5.56 4.41
C SER A 122 8.93 6.19 4.25
N ILE A 123 9.71 5.72 3.27
CA ILE A 123 11.03 6.30 2.96
C ILE A 123 10.87 7.73 2.41
N LYS A 124 9.95 7.94 1.47
CA LYS A 124 9.66 9.25 0.87
C LYS A 124 9.16 10.27 1.89
N LEU A 125 8.40 9.82 2.88
CA LEU A 125 7.88 10.62 4.00
C LEU A 125 8.91 10.84 5.12
N GLU A 126 10.11 10.25 4.99
CA GLU A 126 11.18 10.30 5.99
C GLU A 126 10.76 9.69 7.36
N THR A 127 9.82 8.74 7.35
CA THR A 127 9.33 8.04 8.55
C THR A 127 9.81 6.60 8.65
N PHE A 128 10.49 6.08 7.63
CA PHE A 128 10.93 4.70 7.57
C PHE A 128 11.94 4.33 8.67
N SER A 129 11.65 3.24 9.37
CA SER A 129 12.60 2.49 10.20
C SER A 129 12.84 1.11 9.63
N GLY A 130 14.03 0.55 9.79
CA GLY A 130 14.28 -0.85 9.42
C GLY A 130 13.38 -1.83 10.19
N ASP A 131 12.93 -1.48 11.39
CA ASP A 131 11.95 -2.25 12.16
C ASP A 131 10.60 -2.40 11.41
N ASP A 132 10.23 -1.43 10.56
CA ASP A 132 9.01 -1.48 9.74
C ASP A 132 9.00 -2.74 8.86
N LEU A 133 10.17 -3.20 8.39
CA LEU A 133 10.28 -4.41 7.56
C LEU A 133 9.84 -5.66 8.32
N THR A 134 10.14 -5.72 9.62
CA THR A 134 9.72 -6.81 10.50
C THR A 134 8.24 -6.66 10.85
N GLU A 135 7.78 -5.46 11.19
CA GLU A 135 6.37 -5.19 11.52
C GLU A 135 5.42 -5.47 10.34
N LEU A 136 5.86 -5.17 9.12
CA LEU A 136 5.12 -5.46 7.89
C LEU A 136 5.11 -6.95 7.52
N GLY A 137 5.98 -7.77 8.11
CA GLY A 137 6.10 -9.19 7.77
C GLY A 137 6.65 -9.46 6.37
N VAL A 138 7.18 -8.45 5.68
CA VAL A 138 7.59 -8.55 4.27
C VAL A 138 8.75 -9.52 4.06
N ILE A 139 9.65 -9.64 5.05
CA ILE A 139 10.79 -10.55 5.00
C ILE A 139 10.33 -12.01 5.03
N GLU A 140 9.43 -12.35 5.97
CA GLU A 140 8.85 -13.70 6.08
C GLU A 140 8.06 -14.07 4.82
N LEU A 141 7.29 -13.13 4.28
CA LEU A 141 6.52 -13.32 3.05
C LEU A 141 7.43 -13.71 1.87
N LEU A 142 8.52 -12.97 1.66
CA LEU A 142 9.51 -13.25 0.62
C LEU A 142 10.23 -14.59 0.83
N GLN A 143 10.51 -14.97 2.09
CA GLN A 143 11.21 -16.22 2.37
C GLN A 143 10.32 -17.46 2.20
N THR A 144 9.04 -17.35 2.51
CA THR A 144 8.11 -18.49 2.57
C THR A 144 7.35 -18.73 1.26
N GLN A 145 7.25 -17.72 0.38
CA GLN A 145 6.46 -17.81 -0.85
C GLN A 145 7.26 -17.47 -2.12
N PRO A 146 8.26 -18.29 -2.51
CA PRO A 146 9.16 -18.01 -3.64
C PRO A 146 8.46 -17.91 -5.01
N THR A 147 7.18 -18.29 -5.10
CA THR A 147 6.36 -18.22 -6.31
C THR A 147 5.31 -17.10 -6.27
N ILE A 148 5.31 -16.26 -5.23
CA ILE A 148 4.39 -15.12 -5.16
C ILE A 148 4.62 -14.21 -6.37
N GLU A 149 3.53 -13.70 -6.97
CA GLU A 149 3.64 -12.72 -8.03
C GLU A 149 4.34 -11.47 -7.46
N CYS A 150 5.51 -11.17 -8.00
CA CYS A 150 6.37 -10.12 -7.50
C CYS A 150 6.72 -9.17 -8.63
N ASN A 151 6.39 -7.89 -8.45
CA ASN A 151 6.89 -6.84 -9.32
C ASN A 151 8.39 -6.62 -9.04
N GLN A 152 9.24 -7.31 -9.81
CA GLN A 152 10.69 -7.26 -9.65
C GLN A 152 11.28 -5.86 -9.79
N GLN A 153 10.67 -5.00 -10.60
CA GLN A 153 11.11 -3.61 -10.77
C GLN A 153 10.87 -2.82 -9.49
N LEU A 154 9.66 -2.90 -8.93
CA LEU A 154 9.33 -2.26 -7.65
C LEU A 154 10.20 -2.81 -6.50
N LEU A 155 10.34 -4.14 -6.42
CA LEU A 155 11.18 -4.79 -5.40
C LEU A 155 12.62 -4.26 -5.43
N LYS A 156 13.20 -4.15 -6.63
CA LYS A 156 14.53 -3.59 -6.83
C LYS A 156 14.60 -2.14 -6.36
N GLU A 157 13.65 -1.30 -6.77
CA GLU A 157 13.63 0.12 -6.40
C GLU A 157 13.52 0.31 -4.88
N VAL A 158 12.66 -0.48 -4.22
CA VAL A 158 12.51 -0.46 -2.77
C VAL A 158 13.79 -0.94 -2.07
N LEU A 159 14.42 -2.02 -2.55
CA LEU A 159 15.70 -2.49 -2.03
C LEU A 159 16.79 -1.40 -2.10
N GLU A 160 16.91 -0.72 -3.23
CA GLU A 160 17.86 0.39 -3.41
C GLU A 160 17.57 1.56 -2.45
N GLN A 161 16.29 1.88 -2.23
CA GLN A 161 15.86 2.92 -1.31
C GLN A 161 16.16 2.56 0.15
N ILE A 162 15.87 1.33 0.58
CA ILE A 162 16.16 0.82 1.92
C ILE A 162 17.67 0.88 2.19
N LEU A 163 18.49 0.35 1.29
CA LEU A 163 19.95 0.35 1.42
C LEU A 163 20.53 1.77 1.41
N LYS A 164 19.86 2.74 0.80
CA LYS A 164 20.25 4.14 0.87
C LYS A 164 19.85 4.79 2.20
N ALA A 165 18.68 4.44 2.73
CA ALA A 165 18.13 5.02 3.95
C ALA A 165 18.79 4.44 5.21
N GLN A 166 18.85 3.11 5.35
CA GLN A 166 19.35 2.43 6.54
C GLN A 166 20.20 1.18 6.18
N PRO A 167 21.39 1.35 5.56
CA PRO A 167 22.22 0.25 5.05
C PRO A 167 22.73 -0.75 6.11
N LEU A 168 22.70 -0.38 7.39
CA LEU A 168 23.25 -1.18 8.50
C LEU A 168 22.19 -1.78 9.41
N HIS A 169 20.91 -1.51 9.16
CA HIS A 169 19.86 -2.08 9.99
C HIS A 169 19.79 -3.60 9.77
N PRO A 170 19.73 -4.43 10.83
CA PRO A 170 19.66 -5.89 10.68
C PRO A 170 18.56 -6.35 9.72
N ALA A 171 17.34 -5.84 9.89
CA ALA A 171 16.21 -6.15 9.01
C ALA A 171 16.42 -5.71 7.55
N SER A 172 17.20 -4.64 7.29
CA SER A 172 17.53 -4.24 5.91
C SER A 172 18.47 -5.25 5.23
N LEU A 173 19.39 -5.85 5.98
CA LEU A 173 20.27 -6.91 5.48
C LEU A 173 19.47 -8.20 5.24
N GLU A 174 18.62 -8.59 6.18
CA GLU A 174 17.73 -9.75 6.06
C GLU A 174 16.76 -9.61 4.87
N PHE A 175 16.19 -8.43 4.68
CA PHE A 175 15.37 -8.12 3.51
C PHE A 175 16.16 -8.25 2.21
N THR A 176 17.42 -7.79 2.20
CA THR A 176 18.30 -7.91 1.03
C THR A 176 18.55 -9.37 0.68
N GLU A 177 18.81 -10.22 1.68
CA GLU A 177 18.97 -11.66 1.49
C GLU A 177 17.70 -12.31 0.95
N ALA A 178 16.52 -11.94 1.50
CA ALA A 178 15.24 -12.45 1.04
C ALA A 178 14.93 -12.08 -0.42
N CYS A 179 15.37 -10.90 -0.89
CA CYS A 179 15.20 -10.45 -2.27
C CYS A 179 15.98 -11.30 -3.30
N LEU A 180 17.04 -12.01 -2.89
CA LEU A 180 17.91 -12.75 -3.82
C LEU A 180 17.18 -13.82 -4.62
N ALA A 181 16.14 -14.44 -4.04
CA ALA A 181 15.31 -15.43 -4.73
C ALA A 181 14.51 -14.82 -5.91
N TYR A 182 14.22 -13.52 -5.86
CA TYR A 182 13.38 -12.81 -6.82
C TYR A 182 14.18 -11.94 -7.79
N LEU A 183 15.44 -11.62 -7.44
CA LEU A 183 16.35 -10.80 -8.24
C LEU A 183 17.57 -11.64 -8.66
N PRO A 184 17.41 -12.62 -9.58
CA PRO A 184 18.45 -13.60 -9.89
C PRO A 184 19.67 -13.03 -10.61
N ASN A 185 19.57 -11.83 -11.20
CA ASN A 185 20.68 -11.22 -11.93
C ASN A 185 21.61 -10.43 -10.97
N PRO A 186 22.87 -10.87 -10.78
CA PRO A 186 23.82 -10.21 -9.89
C PRO A 186 24.10 -8.74 -10.21
N GLU A 187 24.00 -8.34 -11.47
CA GLU A 187 24.19 -6.95 -11.89
C GLU A 187 23.17 -5.99 -11.26
N VAL A 188 22.00 -6.51 -10.85
CA VAL A 188 20.91 -5.74 -10.28
C VAL A 188 21.21 -5.30 -8.84
N TRP A 189 21.87 -6.14 -8.06
CA TRP A 189 22.15 -5.87 -6.63
C TRP A 189 23.62 -5.58 -6.34
N PHE A 190 24.56 -5.90 -7.25
CA PHE A 190 25.99 -5.68 -7.03
C PHE A 190 26.33 -4.20 -6.78
N TRP A 191 25.83 -3.27 -7.60
CA TRP A 191 26.13 -1.84 -7.43
C TRP A 191 25.44 -1.21 -6.22
N PRO A 192 24.14 -1.47 -5.95
CA PRO A 192 23.49 -1.04 -4.71
C PRO A 192 24.21 -1.55 -3.46
N LEU A 193 24.54 -2.85 -3.41
CA LEU A 193 25.28 -3.44 -2.29
C LEU A 193 26.68 -2.86 -2.16
N LEU A 194 27.44 -2.75 -3.24
CA LEU A 194 28.78 -2.16 -3.22
C LEU A 194 28.73 -0.71 -2.75
N SER A 195 27.76 0.08 -3.20
CA SER A 195 27.54 1.46 -2.76
C SER A 195 27.21 1.53 -1.27
N ALA A 196 26.34 0.65 -0.77
CA ALA A 196 26.05 0.51 0.65
C ALA A 196 27.32 0.15 1.43
N CYS A 197 28.06 -0.88 1.02
CA CYS A 197 29.32 -1.31 1.62
C CYS A 197 30.38 -0.20 1.64
N MET A 198 30.53 0.57 0.55
CA MET A 198 31.47 1.69 0.48
C MET A 198 31.07 2.83 1.41
N LYS A 199 29.78 3.18 1.48
CA LYS A 199 29.28 4.18 2.44
C LYS A 199 29.52 3.72 3.87
N ILE A 200 29.27 2.45 4.17
CA ILE A 200 29.55 1.84 5.47
C ILE A 200 31.05 1.97 5.81
N GLY A 201 31.94 1.54 4.92
CA GLY A 201 33.40 1.60 5.13
C GLY A 201 33.93 3.03 5.29
N HIS A 202 33.38 3.97 4.53
CA HIS A 202 33.73 5.39 4.64
C HIS A 202 33.20 6.04 5.93
N THR A 203 31.99 5.64 6.37
CA THR A 203 31.34 6.19 7.59
C THR A 203 31.97 5.61 8.87
N LEU A 204 32.48 4.38 8.82
CA LEU A 204 33.10 3.70 9.97
C LEU A 204 34.62 3.90 10.12
N LYS A 205 35.29 4.63 9.21
CA LYS A 205 36.75 4.93 9.28
C LYS A 205 37.62 3.76 9.78
N GLN A 206 37.62 2.63 9.07
CA GLN A 206 38.76 1.72 9.07
C GLN A 206 39.08 1.30 7.63
N PRO A 207 40.27 1.62 7.09
CA PRO A 207 40.77 0.90 5.93
C PRO A 207 41.07 -0.55 6.34
N THR A 208 40.73 -1.47 5.46
CA THR A 208 41.23 -2.86 5.43
C THR A 208 42.73 -2.94 5.65
#